data_AF-K2NS62-F1
#
_entry.id   AF-K2NS62-F1
#
_cell.length_a   1.000
_cell.length_b   1.000
_cell.length_c   1.000
_cell.angle_alpha   90.00
_cell.angle_beta   90.00
_cell.angle_gamma   90.00
#
_symmetry.space_group_name_H-M   'P 1'
#
loop_
_entity.id
_entity.type
_entity.pdbx_description
1 polymer ?
#
loop_
_entity_poly.entity_id
_entity_poly.type
_entity_poly.pdbx_seq_one_letter_code
_entity_poly.pdbx_strand_id
1 'polypeptide(L)'
;MKEMNVRPFGTWVLLFICGVVAVTAEDVAENGRSLLSVLYDAERVHALTCCELVERHWPLLRSWDRCCASSEDDDMHASFEELLHRFGDPPLSGCNAGDISSCNRKEHSLSDEFLSVFLEGRLCTDLPATHTELARSVYSVFVVEDPLHEDDLITLVEEACKSVQNKGIIPWRRSLRARNVYEAQEAVCQRHCPAKRSLFDGDVYDL
;
A
#
# COMPACT_ATOMS: atom_id res chain seq x y z
N MET A 1 -17.82 72.06 -56.17
CA MET A 1 -17.00 70.93 -56.66
C MET A 1 -16.49 70.15 -55.46
N LYS A 2 -16.81 68.84 -55.42
CA LYS A 2 -16.22 67.70 -54.66
C LYS A 2 -15.99 67.84 -53.13
N GLU A 3 -16.78 67.12 -52.32
CA GLU A 3 -16.59 65.72 -51.81
C GLU A 3 -15.62 65.68 -50.61
N MET A 4 -16.12 65.49 -49.37
CA MET A 4 -16.50 64.23 -48.67
C MET A 4 -15.33 63.50 -48.00
N ASN A 5 -15.39 63.41 -46.66
CA ASN A 5 -15.30 62.20 -45.81
C ASN A 5 -14.85 62.61 -44.40
N VAL A 6 -15.68 62.63 -43.35
CA VAL A 6 -16.51 61.57 -42.71
C VAL A 6 -15.67 60.43 -42.12
N ARG A 7 -15.61 60.38 -40.79
CA ARG A 7 -16.03 59.24 -39.98
C ARG A 7 -16.23 59.62 -38.50
N PRO A 8 -17.48 59.62 -38.00
CA PRO A 8 -17.82 59.63 -36.57
C PRO A 8 -18.15 58.20 -36.09
N PHE A 9 -18.22 57.96 -34.78
CA PHE A 9 -19.08 56.97 -34.08
C PHE A 9 -18.68 57.08 -32.58
N GLY A 10 -19.52 57.47 -31.62
CA GLY A 10 -20.97 57.39 -31.54
C GLY A 10 -21.38 56.14 -30.73
N THR A 11 -21.20 56.11 -29.41
CA THR A 11 -22.25 56.15 -28.35
C THR A 11 -23.15 54.90 -28.15
N TRP A 12 -23.29 54.55 -26.86
CA TRP A 12 -24.51 54.11 -26.13
C TRP A 12 -24.93 52.61 -26.02
N VAL A 13 -25.12 52.22 -24.73
CA VAL A 13 -26.26 51.50 -24.11
C VAL A 13 -26.08 50.02 -23.64
N LEU A 14 -26.31 49.88 -22.32
CA LEU A 14 -26.56 48.70 -21.49
C LEU A 14 -27.97 48.10 -21.70
N LEU A 15 -28.15 46.80 -21.39
CA LEU A 15 -29.29 46.15 -20.67
C LEU A 15 -29.17 44.60 -20.85
N PHE A 16 -28.98 43.80 -19.78
CA PHE A 16 -29.99 43.00 -19.03
C PHE A 16 -30.89 42.15 -19.96
N ILE A 17 -31.09 40.82 -19.80
CA ILE A 17 -31.94 40.12 -18.81
C ILE A 17 -31.83 38.57 -19.01
N CYS A 18 -31.91 37.82 -17.89
CA CYS A 18 -32.35 36.42 -17.63
C CYS A 18 -31.73 35.16 -18.28
N GLY A 19 -31.35 34.22 -17.39
CA GLY A 19 -31.31 32.79 -17.64
C GLY A 19 -30.82 32.03 -16.39
N VAL A 20 -31.76 31.61 -15.54
CA VAL A 20 -31.51 30.83 -14.31
C VAL A 20 -31.36 29.34 -14.67
N VAL A 21 -30.56 28.62 -13.86
CA VAL A 21 -30.25 27.16 -13.86
C VAL A 21 -29.27 26.76 -14.98
N ALA A 22 -28.10 26.14 -14.73
CA ALA A 22 -27.86 25.03 -13.83
C ALA A 22 -26.37 24.94 -13.45
N VAL A 23 -26.12 24.73 -12.15
CA VAL A 23 -24.98 24.00 -11.56
C VAL A 23 -23.62 24.36 -12.17
N THR A 24 -22.99 25.41 -11.62
CA THR A 24 -21.54 25.58 -11.80
C THR A 24 -20.86 24.33 -11.27
N ALA A 25 -19.92 23.80 -12.05
CA ALA A 25 -19.14 22.60 -11.81
C ALA A 25 -18.13 22.75 -10.64
N GLU A 26 -18.48 23.53 -9.63
CA GLU A 26 -17.70 23.75 -8.41
C GLU A 26 -18.17 22.82 -7.27
N ASP A 27 -19.38 22.24 -7.33
CA ASP A 27 -19.91 21.34 -6.28
C ASP A 27 -19.60 19.84 -6.49
N VAL A 28 -18.95 19.44 -7.59
CA VAL A 28 -18.69 18.02 -7.90
C VAL A 28 -17.21 17.63 -7.77
N ALA A 29 -16.30 18.60 -7.64
CA ALA A 29 -14.89 18.31 -7.37
C ALA A 29 -14.54 18.32 -5.87
N GLU A 30 -15.35 18.96 -5.02
CA GLU A 30 -15.16 18.97 -3.56
C GLU A 30 -15.84 17.80 -2.83
N ASN A 31 -16.85 17.15 -3.43
CA ASN A 31 -17.58 16.05 -2.78
C ASN A 31 -17.04 14.63 -3.06
N GLY A 32 -15.98 14.50 -3.85
CA GLY A 32 -15.39 13.19 -4.20
C GLY A 32 -14.05 12.88 -3.55
N ARG A 33 -13.42 13.87 -2.91
CA ARG A 33 -12.17 13.71 -2.17
C ARG A 33 -12.39 14.12 -0.72
N SER A 34 -12.30 13.14 0.18
CA SER A 34 -11.72 13.34 1.51
C SER A 34 -12.62 13.80 2.67
N LEU A 35 -13.90 13.41 2.73
CA LEU A 35 -14.62 13.45 4.03
C LEU A 35 -14.13 12.38 5.02
N LEU A 36 -13.41 11.36 4.57
CA LEU A 36 -12.71 10.38 5.42
C LEU A 36 -11.36 10.87 5.99
N SER A 37 -10.93 12.11 5.67
CA SER A 37 -9.61 12.64 6.08
C SER A 37 -9.62 13.61 7.26
N VAL A 38 -10.77 13.84 7.90
CA VAL A 38 -10.85 14.83 8.97
C VAL A 38 -10.33 14.28 10.32
N LEU A 39 -10.14 12.97 10.45
CA LEU A 39 -9.97 12.32 11.75
C LEU A 39 -8.61 11.62 11.95
N TYR A 40 -8.03 11.05 10.89
CA TYR A 40 -6.69 10.47 10.92
C TYR A 40 -5.77 11.07 9.87
N ASP A 41 -4.49 11.21 10.21
CA ASP A 41 -3.44 11.48 9.23
C ASP A 41 -3.25 10.25 8.33
N ALA A 42 -3.98 10.24 7.21
CA ALA A 42 -3.97 9.14 6.25
C ALA A 42 -2.56 8.86 5.71
N GLU A 43 -1.71 9.88 5.56
CA GLU A 43 -0.32 9.68 5.11
C GLU A 43 0.48 8.89 6.16
N ARG A 44 0.28 9.20 7.43
CA ARG A 44 0.91 8.50 8.56
C ARG A 44 0.42 7.05 8.67
N VAL A 45 -0.89 6.80 8.52
CA VAL A 45 -1.44 5.43 8.50
C VAL A 45 -0.90 4.63 7.31
N HIS A 46 -0.79 5.25 6.12
CA HIS A 46 -0.22 4.60 4.94
C HIS A 46 1.27 4.28 5.11
N ALA A 47 2.03 5.21 5.71
CA ALA A 47 3.43 5.03 6.04
C ALA A 47 3.61 3.80 6.94
N LEU A 48 2.87 3.80 8.05
CA LEU A 48 2.99 2.83 9.11
C LEU A 48 2.57 1.44 8.62
N THR A 49 1.47 1.36 7.87
CA THR A 49 1.01 0.11 7.26
C THR A 49 2.04 -0.48 6.31
N CYS A 50 2.70 0.35 5.48
CA CYS A 50 3.74 -0.17 4.60
C CYS A 50 4.92 -0.75 5.39
N CYS A 51 5.40 -0.03 6.41
CA CYS A 51 6.51 -0.47 7.25
C CYS A 51 6.20 -1.80 7.94
N GLU A 52 5.02 -1.91 8.55
CA GLU A 52 4.54 -3.10 9.26
C GLU A 52 4.40 -4.31 8.33
N LEU A 53 3.80 -4.12 7.15
CA LEU A 53 3.65 -5.20 6.17
C LEU A 53 5.00 -5.78 5.75
N VAL A 54 5.99 -4.92 5.50
CA VAL A 54 7.34 -5.38 5.15
C VAL A 54 7.99 -6.07 6.35
N GLU A 55 7.90 -5.50 7.55
CA GLU A 55 8.50 -6.08 8.75
C GLU A 55 7.96 -7.49 9.06
N ARG A 56 6.64 -7.64 8.93
CA ARG A 56 5.94 -8.91 9.16
C ARG A 56 6.28 -9.97 8.11
N HIS A 57 6.28 -9.60 6.83
CA HIS A 57 6.31 -10.58 5.74
C HIS A 57 7.70 -10.80 5.13
N TRP A 58 8.58 -9.81 5.16
CA TRP A 58 9.90 -9.91 4.53
C TRP A 58 10.77 -11.03 5.10
N PRO A 59 10.84 -11.28 6.44
CA PRO A 59 11.66 -12.37 6.96
C PRO A 59 11.25 -13.74 6.41
N LEU A 60 9.93 -13.96 6.26
CA LEU A 60 9.39 -15.16 5.65
C LEU A 60 9.85 -15.25 4.19
N LEU A 61 9.51 -14.27 3.35
CA LEU A 61 9.89 -14.29 1.93
C LEU A 61 11.39 -14.42 1.72
N ARG A 62 12.21 -13.75 2.55
CA ARG A 62 13.67 -13.83 2.48
C ARG A 62 14.19 -15.22 2.83
N SER A 63 13.55 -15.93 3.76
CA SER A 63 13.90 -17.31 4.08
C SER A 63 13.65 -18.24 2.87
N TRP A 64 12.48 -18.12 2.23
CA TRP A 64 12.13 -18.85 1.02
C TRP A 64 13.07 -18.56 -0.15
N ASP A 65 13.43 -17.28 -0.35
CA ASP A 65 14.37 -16.85 -1.38
C ASP A 65 15.77 -17.45 -1.19
N ARG A 66 16.26 -17.53 0.06
CA ARG A 66 17.53 -18.22 0.36
C ARG A 66 17.45 -19.72 0.13
N CYS A 67 16.30 -20.35 0.39
CA CYS A 67 16.11 -21.77 0.09
C CYS A 67 16.26 -22.02 -1.41
N CYS A 68 15.62 -21.20 -2.25
CA CYS A 68 15.75 -21.27 -3.72
C CYS A 68 17.19 -21.02 -4.21
N ALA A 69 17.97 -20.24 -3.48
CA ALA A 69 19.37 -20.01 -3.79
C ALA A 69 20.28 -21.21 -3.49
N SER A 70 19.82 -22.12 -2.61
CA SER A 70 20.59 -23.27 -2.11
C SER A 70 20.23 -24.62 -2.75
N SER A 71 19.13 -24.70 -3.51
CA SER A 71 18.70 -25.96 -4.15
C SER A 71 19.34 -26.14 -5.53
N GLU A 72 20.13 -27.19 -5.71
CA GLU A 72 20.74 -27.54 -7.01
C GLU A 72 19.86 -28.45 -7.88
N ASP A 73 18.87 -29.16 -7.31
CA ASP A 73 17.96 -30.06 -8.04
C ASP A 73 16.57 -30.13 -7.36
N ASP A 74 15.48 -29.92 -8.11
CA ASP A 74 14.33 -30.85 -8.28
C ASP A 74 13.19 -30.24 -9.13
N ASP A 75 12.56 -31.06 -9.96
CA ASP A 75 11.61 -30.72 -11.05
C ASP A 75 10.15 -31.03 -10.65
N MET A 76 9.63 -30.33 -9.63
CA MET A 76 8.20 -30.42 -9.26
C MET A 76 7.49 -29.08 -9.15
N HIS A 77 6.27 -29.04 -9.68
CA HIS A 77 5.36 -27.90 -9.69
C HIS A 77 4.26 -28.08 -8.63
N ALA A 78 4.17 -27.15 -7.66
CA ALA A 78 3.06 -27.11 -6.70
C ALA A 78 1.89 -26.30 -7.26
N SER A 79 0.66 -26.67 -6.86
CA SER A 79 -0.54 -25.91 -7.23
C SER A 79 -0.70 -24.63 -6.39
N PHE A 80 -1.44 -23.65 -6.90
CA PHE A 80 -1.73 -22.37 -6.22
C PHE A 80 -2.35 -22.53 -4.83
N GLU A 81 -3.27 -23.48 -4.64
CA GLU A 81 -3.88 -23.76 -3.32
C GLU A 81 -2.85 -24.29 -2.31
N GLU A 82 -1.88 -25.09 -2.78
CA GLU A 82 -0.80 -25.63 -1.95
C GLU A 82 0.21 -24.56 -1.51
N LEU A 83 0.45 -23.55 -2.36
CA LEU A 83 1.22 -22.37 -2.01
C LEU A 83 0.53 -21.55 -0.91
N LEU A 84 -0.79 -21.38 -1.00
CA LEU A 84 -1.58 -20.64 -0.02
C LEU A 84 -1.60 -21.32 1.36
N HIS A 85 -1.74 -22.64 1.41
CA HIS A 85 -1.73 -23.37 2.68
C HIS A 85 -0.38 -23.26 3.42
N ARG A 86 0.74 -23.18 2.68
CA ARG A 86 2.09 -23.03 3.27
C ARG A 86 2.38 -21.65 3.86
N PHE A 87 1.61 -20.61 3.54
CA PHE A 87 1.75 -19.31 4.19
C PHE A 87 1.18 -19.26 5.62
N GLY A 88 0.51 -20.33 6.07
CA GLY A 88 -0.02 -20.49 7.43
C GLY A 88 0.92 -21.20 8.41
N ASP A 89 1.95 -21.91 7.92
CA ASP A 89 2.85 -22.70 8.75
C ASP A 89 4.26 -22.07 8.85
N PRO A 90 4.90 -22.07 10.03
CA PRO A 90 6.30 -21.66 10.16
C PRO A 90 7.21 -22.55 9.28
N PRO A 91 8.32 -22.01 8.74
CA PRO A 91 9.11 -22.72 7.74
C PRO A 91 9.58 -24.07 8.29
N LEU A 92 9.31 -25.14 7.53
CA LEU A 92 9.80 -26.47 7.83
C LEU A 92 11.32 -26.40 8.01
N SER A 93 11.80 -26.91 9.14
CA SER A 93 13.22 -27.05 9.42
C SER A 93 13.86 -27.97 8.39
N GLY A 94 14.72 -27.40 7.54
CA GLY A 94 15.32 -28.09 6.41
C GLY A 94 14.59 -27.74 5.13
N CYS A 95 15.33 -27.25 4.14
CA CYS A 95 14.88 -26.93 2.79
C CYS A 95 14.38 -28.18 2.04
N ASN A 96 13.38 -28.88 2.57
CA ASN A 96 12.67 -29.95 1.89
C ASN A 96 11.68 -29.31 0.92
N ALA A 97 12.22 -28.56 -0.03
CA ALA A 97 11.52 -27.96 -1.15
C ALA A 97 11.33 -28.99 -2.26
N GLY A 98 11.03 -30.24 -1.90
CA GLY A 98 10.92 -31.35 -2.85
C GLY A 98 9.71 -31.29 -3.79
N ASP A 99 8.87 -30.25 -3.71
CA ASP A 99 7.57 -30.24 -4.39
C ASP A 99 7.15 -28.90 -5.04
N ILE A 100 8.01 -27.87 -5.14
CA ILE A 100 7.52 -26.51 -5.44
C ILE A 100 8.28 -25.79 -6.56
N SER A 101 7.55 -25.36 -7.60
CA SER A 101 8.00 -24.39 -8.61
C SER A 101 8.03 -22.94 -8.10
N SER A 102 8.27 -22.75 -6.80
CA SER A 102 8.40 -21.44 -6.15
C SER A 102 9.72 -20.75 -6.47
N CYS A 103 10.65 -21.47 -7.11
CA CYS A 103 11.99 -20.98 -7.42
C CYS A 103 12.18 -20.73 -8.92
N ASN A 104 12.76 -19.59 -9.27
CA ASN A 104 13.32 -19.34 -10.58
C ASN A 104 14.75 -19.88 -10.61
N ARG A 105 14.96 -21.02 -11.30
CA ARG A 105 16.27 -21.69 -11.39
C ARG A 105 17.37 -20.82 -11.99
N LYS A 106 17.05 -19.98 -12.98
CA LYS A 106 18.06 -19.14 -13.65
C LYS A 106 18.58 -18.05 -12.73
N GLU A 107 17.72 -17.56 -11.84
CA GLU A 107 18.03 -16.46 -10.93
C GLU A 107 18.38 -16.93 -9.52
N HIS A 108 18.25 -18.24 -9.24
CA HIS A 108 18.46 -18.83 -7.93
C HIS A 108 17.69 -18.08 -6.83
N SER A 109 16.43 -17.73 -7.13
CA SER A 109 15.58 -16.86 -6.30
C SER A 109 14.13 -17.34 -6.31
N LEU A 110 13.27 -16.70 -5.52
CA LEU A 110 11.82 -16.88 -5.68
C LEU A 110 11.35 -16.50 -7.10
N SER A 111 10.35 -17.21 -7.60
CA SER A 111 9.72 -16.92 -8.90
C SER A 111 8.78 -15.71 -8.81
N ASP A 112 8.60 -15.05 -9.95
CA ASP A 112 7.67 -13.92 -10.12
C ASP A 112 6.23 -14.32 -9.79
N GLU A 113 5.84 -15.52 -10.19
CA GLU A 113 4.51 -16.07 -9.95
C GLU A 113 4.26 -16.25 -8.45
N PHE A 114 5.21 -16.85 -7.72
CA PHE A 114 5.09 -17.00 -6.27
C PHE A 114 4.94 -15.64 -5.57
N LEU A 115 5.72 -14.65 -5.98
CA LEU A 115 5.60 -13.30 -5.44
C LEU A 115 4.24 -12.67 -5.77
N SER A 116 3.70 -12.84 -6.98
CA SER A 116 2.37 -12.33 -7.33
C SER A 116 1.29 -12.95 -6.45
N VAL A 117 1.31 -14.28 -6.32
CA VAL A 117 0.36 -15.04 -5.47
C VAL A 117 0.45 -14.60 -4.02
N PHE A 118 1.67 -14.40 -3.50
CA PHE A 118 1.85 -13.89 -2.15
C PHE A 118 1.26 -12.49 -1.96
N LEU A 119 1.53 -11.57 -2.89
CA LEU A 119 1.04 -10.20 -2.80
C LEU A 119 -0.48 -10.16 -2.88
N GLU A 120 -1.09 -10.93 -3.77
CA GLU A 120 -2.54 -10.96 -3.98
C GLU A 120 -3.27 -11.71 -2.86
N GLY A 121 -2.75 -12.86 -2.44
CA GLY A 121 -3.45 -13.80 -1.57
C GLY A 121 -3.11 -13.70 -0.08
N ARG A 122 -1.94 -13.14 0.28
CA ARG A 122 -1.45 -13.20 1.67
C ARG A 122 -1.15 -11.83 2.30
N LEU A 123 -0.68 -10.86 1.52
CA LEU A 123 -0.14 -9.61 2.08
C LEU A 123 -1.13 -8.88 3.00
N CYS A 124 -2.43 -8.87 2.66
CA CYS A 124 -3.45 -8.13 3.41
C CYS A 124 -4.38 -9.00 4.26
N THR A 125 -4.09 -10.29 4.44
CA THR A 125 -5.02 -11.21 5.12
C THR A 125 -5.07 -11.01 6.64
N ASP A 126 -3.95 -10.62 7.26
CA ASP A 126 -3.83 -10.51 8.73
C ASP A 126 -3.88 -9.05 9.21
N LEU A 127 -4.60 -8.19 8.48
CA LEU A 127 -4.83 -6.82 8.92
C LEU A 127 -5.76 -6.81 10.15
N PRO A 128 -5.54 -5.89 11.11
CA PRO A 128 -6.43 -5.76 12.25
C PRO A 128 -7.83 -5.33 11.80
N ALA A 129 -8.85 -6.06 12.24
CA ALA A 129 -10.25 -5.82 11.89
C ALA A 129 -11.14 -5.57 13.12
N THR A 130 -10.56 -5.61 14.32
CA THR A 130 -11.27 -5.37 15.59
C THR A 130 -10.53 -4.38 16.46
N HIS A 131 -11.27 -3.70 17.35
CA HIS A 131 -10.71 -2.83 18.40
C HIS A 131 -9.52 -3.47 19.13
N THR A 132 -9.68 -4.74 19.55
CA THR A 132 -8.65 -5.43 20.34
C THR A 132 -7.38 -5.68 19.52
N GLU A 133 -7.51 -5.97 18.23
CA GLU A 133 -6.39 -6.14 17.33
C GLU A 133 -5.70 -4.81 17.06
N LEU A 134 -6.46 -3.74 16.79
CA LEU A 134 -5.92 -2.38 16.60
C LEU A 134 -5.15 -1.94 17.86
N ALA A 135 -5.76 -2.03 19.04
CA ALA A 135 -5.17 -1.61 20.30
C ALA A 135 -3.91 -2.42 20.70
N ARG A 136 -3.75 -3.64 20.17
CA ARG A 136 -2.57 -4.50 20.42
C ARG A 136 -1.57 -4.50 19.29
N SER A 137 -1.77 -3.66 18.28
CA SER A 137 -0.91 -3.56 17.11
C SER A 137 -0.16 -2.24 17.08
N VAL A 138 0.66 -2.06 16.06
CA VAL A 138 1.32 -0.80 15.70
C VAL A 138 0.36 0.38 15.51
N TYR A 139 -0.94 0.13 15.36
CA TYR A 139 -1.99 1.14 15.18
C TYR A 139 -2.58 1.66 16.50
N SER A 140 -2.16 1.13 17.66
CA SER A 140 -2.70 1.51 18.97
C SER A 140 -2.68 3.01 19.24
N VAL A 141 -1.67 3.71 18.74
CA VAL A 141 -1.53 5.16 18.87
C VAL A 141 -2.70 5.91 18.22
N PHE A 142 -3.23 5.43 17.10
CA PHE A 142 -4.37 6.02 16.43
C PHE A 142 -5.67 5.75 17.20
N VAL A 143 -5.80 4.55 17.78
CA VAL A 143 -6.94 4.21 18.66
C VAL A 143 -6.99 5.14 19.89
N VAL A 144 -5.85 5.51 20.44
CA VAL A 144 -5.76 6.46 21.57
C VAL A 144 -6.07 7.90 21.12
N GLU A 145 -5.61 8.29 19.94
CA GLU A 145 -5.86 9.62 19.37
C GLU A 145 -7.34 9.84 19.04
N ASP A 146 -8.04 8.84 18.49
CA ASP A 146 -9.45 8.94 18.13
C ASP A 146 -10.24 7.61 18.27
N PRO A 147 -10.62 7.24 19.50
CA PRO A 147 -11.30 5.95 19.76
C PRO A 147 -12.72 5.86 19.20
N LEU A 148 -13.30 6.94 18.65
CA LEU A 148 -14.68 6.94 18.16
C LEU A 148 -14.79 6.55 16.68
N HIS A 149 -13.68 6.52 15.95
CA HIS A 149 -13.67 6.34 14.49
C HIS A 149 -12.78 5.17 14.04
N GLU A 150 -12.75 4.07 14.81
CA GLU A 150 -11.92 2.91 14.50
C GLU A 150 -12.24 2.25 13.16
N ASP A 151 -13.50 2.30 12.71
CA ASP A 151 -13.92 1.79 11.39
C ASP A 151 -13.25 2.56 10.25
N ASP A 152 -13.05 3.88 10.41
CA ASP A 152 -12.33 4.71 9.45
C ASP A 152 -10.83 4.35 9.43
N LEU A 153 -10.26 4.07 10.61
CA LEU A 153 -8.88 3.58 10.71
C LEU A 153 -8.69 2.22 10.02
N ILE A 154 -9.61 1.27 10.23
CA ILE A 154 -9.58 -0.04 9.55
C ILE A 154 -9.63 0.17 8.03
N THR A 155 -10.53 1.03 7.55
CA THR A 155 -10.64 1.36 6.14
C THR A 155 -9.34 1.92 5.57
N LEU A 156 -8.70 2.87 6.28
CA LEU A 156 -7.40 3.44 5.88
C LEU A 156 -6.28 2.39 5.86
N VAL A 157 -6.28 1.45 6.81
CA VAL A 157 -5.30 0.35 6.86
C VAL A 157 -5.48 -0.60 5.67
N GLU A 158 -6.72 -0.94 5.32
CA GLU A 158 -7.01 -1.75 4.14
C GLU A 158 -6.61 -1.05 2.83
N GLU A 159 -6.93 0.24 2.69
CA GLU A 159 -6.54 1.07 1.56
C GLU A 159 -5.02 1.17 1.42
N ALA A 160 -4.32 1.38 2.53
CA ALA A 160 -2.88 1.39 2.58
C ALA A 160 -2.28 0.04 2.15
N CYS A 161 -2.84 -1.07 2.60
CA CYS A 161 -2.37 -2.40 2.19
C CYS A 161 -2.57 -2.64 0.69
N LYS A 162 -3.75 -2.31 0.15
CA LYS A 162 -4.02 -2.36 -1.30
C LYS A 162 -3.07 -1.46 -2.08
N SER A 163 -2.73 -0.28 -1.55
CA SER A 163 -1.72 0.60 -2.14
C SER A 163 -0.35 -0.09 -2.24
N VAL A 164 0.06 -0.83 -1.21
CA VAL A 164 1.30 -1.62 -1.22
C VAL A 164 1.23 -2.79 -2.20
N GLN A 165 0.10 -3.51 -2.29
CA GLN A 165 -0.12 -4.57 -3.29
C GLN A 165 0.02 -4.02 -4.71
N ASN A 166 -0.58 -2.86 -4.99
CA ASN A 166 -0.59 -2.21 -6.30
C ASN A 166 0.78 -1.70 -6.76
N LYS A 167 1.77 -1.61 -5.86
CA LYS A 167 3.17 -1.36 -6.26
C LYS A 167 3.78 -2.53 -7.06
N GLY A 168 3.18 -3.72 -6.97
CA GLY A 168 3.54 -4.91 -7.72
C GLY A 168 4.80 -5.61 -7.23
N ILE A 169 5.27 -6.61 -8.00
CA ILE A 169 6.36 -7.51 -7.61
C ILE A 169 7.75 -6.86 -7.62
N ILE A 170 7.95 -5.77 -8.37
CA ILE A 170 9.29 -5.18 -8.59
C ILE A 170 9.94 -4.66 -7.29
N PRO A 171 9.25 -3.83 -6.47
CA PRO A 171 9.82 -3.36 -5.20
C PRO A 171 10.10 -4.50 -4.22
N TRP A 172 9.21 -5.50 -4.17
CA TRP A 172 9.38 -6.69 -3.35
C TRP A 172 10.57 -7.54 -3.79
N ARG A 173 10.78 -7.73 -5.11
CA ARG A 173 11.98 -8.41 -5.60
C ARG A 173 13.26 -7.68 -5.23
N ARG A 174 13.25 -6.34 -5.31
CA ARG A 174 14.40 -5.53 -4.87
C ARG A 174 14.63 -5.70 -3.36
N SER A 175 13.57 -5.73 -2.56
CA SER A 175 13.66 -5.89 -1.12
C SER A 175 14.26 -7.24 -0.72
N LEU A 176 14.05 -8.31 -1.49
CA LEU A 176 14.71 -9.60 -1.22
C LEU A 176 16.23 -9.55 -1.34
N ARG A 177 16.80 -8.59 -2.07
CA ARG A 177 18.26 -8.39 -2.15
C ARG A 177 18.83 -7.60 -0.98
N ALA A 178 17.97 -7.05 -0.12
CA ALA A 178 18.37 -6.31 1.06
C ALA A 178 19.09 -7.19 2.08
N ARG A 179 19.94 -6.56 2.90
CA ARG A 179 20.68 -7.22 3.97
C ARG A 179 19.85 -7.36 5.24
N ASN A 180 18.95 -6.42 5.47
CA ASN A 180 18.13 -6.31 6.67
C ASN A 180 16.74 -5.76 6.32
N VAL A 181 15.83 -5.82 7.30
CA VAL A 181 14.43 -5.39 7.15
C VAL A 181 14.30 -3.89 6.84
N TYR A 182 15.20 -3.05 7.34
CA TYR A 182 15.15 -1.60 7.11
C TYR A 182 15.46 -1.23 5.65
N GLU A 183 16.48 -1.85 5.06
CA GLU A 183 16.78 -1.73 3.62
C GLU A 183 15.62 -2.28 2.76
N ALA A 184 14.94 -3.33 3.23
CA ALA A 184 13.77 -3.88 2.56
C ALA A 184 12.57 -2.93 2.61
N GLN A 185 12.33 -2.31 3.76
CA GLN A 185 11.32 -1.27 3.96
C GLN A 185 11.58 -0.09 3.04
N GLU A 186 12.82 0.39 2.92
CA GLU A 186 13.16 1.47 1.99
C GLU A 186 12.89 1.08 0.53
N ALA A 187 13.17 -0.18 0.15
CA ALA A 187 12.93 -0.67 -1.20
C ALA A 187 11.43 -0.72 -1.58
N VAL A 188 10.55 -1.12 -0.65
CA VAL A 188 9.10 -1.27 -0.89
C VAL A 188 8.35 0.04 -0.62
N CYS A 189 8.64 0.67 0.52
CA CYS A 189 7.92 1.84 1.01
C CYS A 189 8.45 3.16 0.46
N GLN A 190 9.65 3.16 -0.14
CA GLN A 190 10.34 4.36 -0.65
C GLN A 190 10.49 5.45 0.42
N ARG A 191 10.54 5.02 1.68
CA ARG A 191 10.69 5.87 2.87
C ARG A 191 11.44 5.09 3.93
N HIS A 192 12.07 5.82 4.84
CA HIS A 192 12.68 5.23 6.01
C HIS A 192 11.62 4.88 7.05
N CYS A 193 11.73 3.72 7.69
CA CYS A 193 10.81 3.24 8.71
C CYS A 193 11.55 3.13 10.06
N PRO A 194 11.75 4.25 10.78
CA PRO A 194 12.43 4.20 12.07
C PRO A 194 11.49 3.60 13.12
N ALA A 195 11.73 2.34 13.48
CA ALA A 195 11.04 1.70 14.60
C ALA A 195 11.57 2.26 15.94
N LYS A 196 10.68 2.74 16.79
CA LYS A 196 10.94 3.03 18.20
C LYS A 196 10.29 1.95 19.06
N ARG A 197 11.02 1.45 20.05
CA ARG A 197 10.41 0.62 21.10
C ARG A 197 9.70 1.51 22.11
N SER A 198 8.38 1.48 22.13
CA SER A 198 7.58 2.00 23.25
C SER A 198 7.57 0.96 24.37
N LEU A 199 7.88 1.39 25.59
CA LEU A 199 7.81 0.54 26.79
C LEU A 199 6.38 0.11 27.13
N PHE A 200 5.38 0.79 26.56
CA PHE A 200 3.95 0.59 26.86
C PHE A 200 3.18 -0.04 25.70
N ASP A 201 3.62 0.17 24.45
CA ASP A 201 2.85 -0.17 23.25
C ASP A 201 3.55 -1.15 22.28
N GLY A 202 4.76 -1.61 22.60
CA GLY A 202 5.57 -2.46 21.70
C GLY A 202 6.39 -1.64 20.70
N ASP A 203 6.68 -2.22 19.52
CA ASP A 203 7.37 -1.52 18.44
C ASP A 203 6.38 -0.52 17.78
N VAL A 204 6.70 0.77 17.81
CA VAL A 204 5.91 1.88 17.23
C VAL A 204 6.80 2.63 16.25
N TYR A 205 6.32 2.97 15.06
CA TYR A 205 7.12 3.72 14.10
C TYR A 205 7.05 5.23 14.33
N ASP A 206 8.19 5.91 14.20
CA ASP A 206 8.34 7.37 14.27
C ASP A 206 8.30 7.99 12.87
N LEU A 207 7.11 7.99 12.25
CA LEU A 207 6.89 8.34 10.85
C LEU A 207 6.36 9.75 10.66
#